data_AF-A0A1V5XTV6-F1
#
_entry.id   AF-A0A1V5XTV6-F1
#
_cell.length_a   1.000
_cell.length_b   1.000
_cell.length_c   1.000
_cell.angle_alpha   90.00
_cell.angle_beta   90.00
_cell.angle_gamma   90.00
#
_symmetry.space_group_name_H-M   'P 1'
#
loop_
_entity.id
_entity.type
_entity.pdbx_description
1 polymer ?
#
loop_
_entity_poly.entity_id
_entity_poly.type
_entity_poly.pdbx_seq_one_letter_code
_entity_poly.pdbx_strand_id
1 'polypeptide(L)'
;MTIEPKGQKIDQKIAVDNGLSLMQALSLAWQMGYLLAIPLIVLALAGRLLDKKWDTSPLFLLIGIGLSIIISSILVAKKALEIIGEVSKTDSTQKTTNQ
;
A
#
# COMPACT_ATOMS: atom_id res chain seq x y z
N MET A 1 51.51 -8.97 -34.18
CA MET A 1 50.16 -8.50 -34.56
C MET A 1 49.20 -8.98 -33.49
N THR A 2 49.07 -8.21 -32.42
CA THR A 2 48.16 -8.48 -31.31
C THR A 2 47.05 -7.46 -31.42
N ILE A 3 45.84 -7.94 -31.66
CA ILE A 3 44.63 -7.13 -31.81
C ILE A 3 44.20 -6.64 -30.43
N GLU A 4 44.17 -5.32 -30.26
CA GLU A 4 43.64 -4.65 -29.08
C GLU A 4 42.13 -4.90 -28.94
N PRO A 5 41.60 -5.07 -27.72
CA PRO A 5 40.17 -5.21 -27.52
C PRO A 5 39.48 -3.86 -27.79
N LYS A 6 38.77 -3.80 -28.92
CA LYS A 6 37.93 -2.65 -29.30
C LYS A 6 36.84 -2.47 -28.25
N GLY A 7 37.02 -1.44 -27.41
CA GLY A 7 36.08 -1.02 -26.39
C GLY A 7 34.68 -0.89 -26.96
N GLN A 8 33.80 -1.78 -26.52
CA GLN A 8 32.37 -1.69 -26.73
C GLN A 8 31.88 -0.50 -25.92
N LYS A 9 31.71 0.64 -26.60
CA LYS A 9 30.96 1.78 -26.10
C LYS A 9 29.54 1.28 -25.88
N ILE A 10 29.28 0.81 -24.66
CA ILE A 10 27.93 0.69 -24.16
C ILE A 10 27.43 2.11 -24.00
N ASP A 11 26.91 2.68 -25.10
CA ASP A 11 25.93 3.74 -25.05
C ASP A 11 24.64 3.14 -24.44
N GLN A 12 24.75 2.70 -23.18
CA GLN A 12 23.62 2.61 -22.29
C GLN A 12 23.21 4.07 -22.04
N LYS A 13 22.48 4.61 -23.02
CA LYS A 13 21.32 5.42 -22.70
C LYS A 13 20.42 4.49 -21.89
N ILE A 14 20.73 4.33 -20.61
CA ILE A 14 19.76 3.93 -19.62
C ILE A 14 18.67 4.98 -19.82
N ALA A 15 17.64 4.60 -20.58
CA ALA A 15 16.34 5.17 -20.36
C ALA A 15 16.20 5.06 -18.85
N VAL A 16 16.22 6.22 -18.18
CA VAL A 16 15.84 6.34 -16.80
C VAL A 16 14.40 5.83 -16.81
N ASP A 17 14.26 4.51 -16.66
CA ASP A 17 13.00 3.84 -16.50
C ASP A 17 12.39 4.52 -15.30
N ASN A 18 11.21 5.07 -15.54
CA ASN A 18 10.57 6.13 -14.79
C ASN A 18 10.62 5.79 -13.31
N GLY A 19 11.65 6.29 -12.61
CA GLY A 19 11.81 6.11 -11.18
C GLY A 19 10.51 6.58 -10.55
N LEU A 20 9.78 5.65 -9.93
CA LEU A 20 8.44 5.79 -9.36
C LEU A 20 7.81 7.16 -9.69
N SER A 21 7.08 7.26 -10.80
CA SER A 21 6.57 8.56 -11.22
C SER A 21 5.82 9.20 -10.06
N LEU A 22 6.06 10.48 -9.78
CA LEU A 22 5.43 11.16 -8.65
C LEU A 22 3.91 10.98 -8.66
N MET A 23 3.32 10.81 -9.85
CA MET A 23 1.91 10.48 -10.03
C MET A 23 1.53 9.08 -9.53
N GLN A 24 2.36 8.06 -9.74
CA GLN A 24 2.13 6.71 -9.20
C GLN A 24 2.25 6.69 -7.67
N ALA A 25 3.30 7.32 -7.12
CA ALA A 25 3.45 7.45 -5.67
C ALA A 25 2.25 8.17 -5.03
N LEU A 26 1.80 9.26 -5.67
CA LEU A 26 0.66 10.04 -5.21
C LEU A 26 -0.64 9.24 -5.31
N SER A 27 -0.87 8.52 -6.42
CA SER A 27 -2.04 7.66 -6.59
C SER A 27 -2.11 6.57 -5.51
N LEU A 28 -0.96 5.97 -5.17
CA LEU A 28 -0.88 4.96 -4.13
C LEU A 28 -1.18 5.56 -2.75
N ALA A 29 -0.54 6.69 -2.41
CA ALA A 29 -0.78 7.41 -1.16
C ALA A 29 -2.25 7.84 -1.02
N TRP A 30 -2.88 8.26 -2.12
CA TRP A 30 -4.29 8.62 -2.18
C TRP A 30 -5.20 7.43 -1.87
N GLN A 31 -4.94 6.28 -2.50
CA GLN A 31 -5.71 5.05 -2.26
C GLN A 31 -5.58 4.57 -0.81
N MET A 32 -4.37 4.63 -0.24
CA MET A 32 -4.12 4.29 1.16
C MET A 32 -4.77 5.29 2.12
N GLY A 33 -4.73 6.59 1.76
CA GLY A 33 -5.34 7.67 2.53
C GLY A 33 -6.84 7.45 2.72
N TYR A 34 -7.59 7.14 1.67
CA TYR A 34 -9.03 6.86 1.80
C TYR A 34 -9.34 5.57 2.53
N LEU A 35 -8.53 4.53 2.34
CA LEU A 35 -8.72 3.27 3.04
C LEU A 35 -8.69 3.45 4.56
N LEU A 36 -7.88 4.39 5.07
CA LEU A 36 -7.80 4.74 6.48
C LEU A 36 -8.81 5.82 6.89
N ALA A 37 -8.96 6.87 6.08
CA ALA A 37 -9.78 8.03 6.43
C ALA A 37 -11.29 7.69 6.49
N ILE A 38 -11.79 6.85 5.58
CA ILE A 38 -13.21 6.47 5.55
C ILE A 38 -13.64 5.81 6.87
N PRO A 39 -13.04 4.71 7.33
CA PRO A 39 -13.47 4.08 8.58
C PRO A 39 -13.26 5.02 9.78
N LEU A 40 -12.16 5.78 9.83
CA LEU A 40 -11.91 6.73 10.92
C LEU A 40 -13.02 7.77 11.04
N ILE A 41 -13.38 8.42 9.92
CA ILE A 41 -14.39 9.48 9.91
C ILE A 41 -15.79 8.88 10.16
N VAL A 42 -16.11 7.74 9.54
CA VAL A 42 -17.41 7.09 9.70
C VAL A 42 -17.62 6.63 11.13
N LEU A 43 -16.65 5.93 11.75
CA LEU A 43 -16.76 5.49 13.14
C LEU A 43 -16.73 6.68 14.12
N ALA A 44 -15.90 7.70 13.87
CA ALA A 44 -15.86 8.88 14.73
C ALA A 44 -17.19 9.66 14.69
N LEU A 45 -17.78 9.84 13.50
CA LEU A 45 -19.08 10.49 13.35
C LEU A 45 -20.21 9.64 13.93
N ALA A 46 -20.20 8.33 13.70
CA ALA A 46 -21.17 7.41 14.29
C ALA A 46 -21.09 7.42 15.83
N GLY A 47 -19.89 7.35 16.38
CA GLY A 47 -19.64 7.44 17.82
C GLY A 47 -20.10 8.77 18.40
N ARG A 48 -19.82 9.89 17.70
CA ARG A 48 -20.28 11.23 18.10
C ARG A 48 -21.81 11.37 18.08
N LEU A 49 -22.49 10.78 17.10
CA LEU A 49 -23.95 10.80 17.02
C LEU A 49 -24.58 10.00 18.16
N LEU A 50 -23.97 8.87 18.52
CA LEU A 50 -24.41 8.03 19.63
C LEU A 50 -24.19 8.70 20.98
N ASP A 51 -23.00 9.27 21.22
CA ASP A 51 -22.70 10.06 22.42
C ASP A 51 -23.71 11.21 22.60
N LYS A 52 -24.07 11.92 21.51
CA LYS A 52 -25.04 13.02 21.57
C LYS A 52 -26.48 12.57 21.86
N LYS A 53 -26.85 11.34 21.49
CA LYS A 53 -28.21 10.82 21.74
C LYS A 53 -28.39 10.34 23.18
N TRP A 54 -27.32 9.92 23.85
CA TRP A 54 -27.38 9.26 25.16
C TRP A 54 -26.82 10.13 26.31
N ASP A 55 -26.50 11.40 26.04
CA ASP A 55 -25.90 12.35 27.00
C ASP A 55 -24.66 11.78 27.71
N THR A 56 -24.01 10.81 27.06
CA THR A 56 -22.90 10.06 27.64
C THR A 56 -21.63 10.86 27.35
N SER A 57 -20.79 11.05 28.36
CA SER A 57 -19.42 11.54 28.20
C SER A 57 -18.76 10.87 26.98
N PRO A 58 -17.86 11.53 26.24
CA PRO A 58 -17.41 11.16 24.88
C PRO A 58 -16.64 9.82 24.81
N LEU A 59 -17.32 8.73 25.17
CA LEU A 59 -16.81 7.38 25.36
C LEU A 59 -17.07 6.56 24.10
N PHE A 60 -18.23 6.73 23.44
CA PHE A 60 -18.49 6.07 22.16
C PHE A 60 -17.60 6.62 21.05
N LEU A 61 -17.27 7.92 21.09
CA LEU A 61 -16.28 8.49 20.20
C LEU A 61 -14.90 7.86 20.42
N LEU A 62 -14.49 7.68 21.68
CA LEU A 62 -13.18 7.09 22.03
C LEU A 62 -13.09 5.61 21.63
N ILE A 63 -14.14 4.83 21.90
CA ILE A 63 -14.26 3.43 21.50
C ILE A 63 -14.32 3.31 19.98
N GLY A 64 -15.03 4.21 19.29
CA GLY A 64 -15.12 4.23 17.82
C GLY A 64 -13.78 4.50 17.15
N ILE A 65 -12.99 5.45 17.66
CA ILE A 65 -11.62 5.71 17.17
C ILE A 65 -10.73 4.49 17.45
N GLY A 66 -10.80 3.92 18.66
CA GLY A 66 -10.04 2.72 19.02
C GLY A 66 -10.36 1.53 18.12
N LEU A 67 -11.64 1.23 17.89
CA LEU A 67 -12.06 0.18 16.97
C LEU A 67 -11.61 0.45 15.53
N SER A 68 -11.70 1.69 15.06
CA SER A 68 -11.29 2.05 13.71
C SER A 68 -9.81 1.81 13.46
N ILE A 69 -8.97 2.10 14.45
CA ILE A 69 -7.52 1.82 14.38
C ILE A 69 -7.29 0.32 14.29
N ILE A 70 -7.94 -0.47 15.16
CA ILE A 70 -7.79 -1.94 15.18
C ILE A 70 -8.23 -2.55 13.84
N ILE A 71 -9.42 -2.18 13.35
CA ILE A 71 -9.97 -2.68 12.09
C ILE A 71 -9.07 -2.31 10.91
N SER A 72 -8.61 -1.06 10.85
CA SER A 72 -7.71 -0.59 9.78
C SER A 72 -6.38 -1.34 9.82
N SER A 73 -5.80 -1.54 11.01
CA SER A 73 -4.53 -2.24 11.17
C SER A 73 -4.62 -3.69 10.69
N ILE A 74 -5.72 -4.39 10.99
CA ILE A 74 -5.96 -5.76 10.52
C ILE A 74 -6.14 -5.79 8.99
N LEU A 75 -6.92 -4.88 8.42
CA LEU A 75 -7.16 -4.81 6.97
C LEU A 75 -5.87 -4.56 6.18
N VAL A 76 -5.04 -3.62 6.64
CA VAL A 76 -3.75 -3.30 6.03
C VAL A 76 -2.80 -4.49 6.13
N ALA A 77 -2.70 -5.12 7.31
CA ALA A 77 -1.86 -6.29 7.50
C ALA A 77 -2.27 -7.46 6.59
N LYS A 78 -3.58 -7.72 6.47
CA LYS A 78 -4.11 -8.76 5.57
C LYS A 78 -3.77 -8.46 4.11
N LYS A 79 -3.98 -7.22 3.64
CA LYS A 79 -3.65 -6.82 2.27
C LYS A 79 -2.15 -6.90 1.98
N ALA A 80 -1.30 -6.52 2.94
CA ALA A 80 0.14 -6.63 2.80
C ALA A 80 0.58 -8.10 2.66
N LEU A 81 0.05 -8.98 3.51
CA LEU A 81 0.33 -10.42 3.45
C LEU A 81 -0.20 -11.08 2.17
N GLU A 82 -1.36 -10.64 1.68
CA GLU A 82 -1.93 -11.10 0.41
C GLU A 82 -1.03 -10.75 -0.77
N ILE A 83 -0.55 -9.49 -0.85
CA ILE A 83 0.40 -9.06 -1.89
C ILE A 83 1.70 -9.86 -1.82
N ILE A 84 2.26 -10.07 -0.62
CA ILE A 84 3.50 -10.84 -0.44
C ILE A 84 3.31 -12.32 -0.83
N GLY A 85 2.14 -12.89 -0.52
CA GLY A 85 1.78 -14.26 -0.92
C GLY A 85 1.57 -14.40 -2.44
N GLU A 86 0.98 -13.40 -3.09
CA GLU A 86 0.80 -13.34 -4.54
C GLU A 86 2.14 -13.24 -5.28
N VAL A 87 3.05 -12.39 -4.77
CA VAL A 87 4.43 -12.26 -5.27
C VAL A 87 5.17 -13.60 -5.17
N SER A 88 5.03 -14.31 -4.04
CA SER A 88 5.67 -15.60 -3.81
C SER A 88 5.15 -16.72 -4.74
N LYS A 89 3.87 -16.66 -5.14
CA LYS A 89 3.29 -17.63 -6.10
C LYS A 89 3.68 -17.35 -7.54
N THR A 90 3.91 -16.09 -7.91
CA THR A 90 4.22 -15.69 -9.29
C THR A 90 5.64 -16.12 -9.70
N ASP A 91 6.57 -16.25 -8.74
CA ASP A 91 7.94 -16.72 -8.98
C ASP A 91 8.03 -18.23 -9.28
N SER A 92 7.02 -19.04 -8.92
CA SER A 92 7.05 -20.49 -9.13
C SER A 92 6.58 -20.93 -10.52
N THR A 93 5.83 -20.09 -11.25
CA THR A 93 5.29 -20.44 -12.58
C THR A 93 6.26 -20.14 -13.73
N GLN A 94 7.22 -19.23 -13.56
CA GLN A 94 8.21 -18.94 -14.62
C GLN A 94 9.34 -19.97 -14.72
N LYS A 95 9.55 -20.83 -13.71
CA LYS A 95 10.64 -21.81 -13.72
C LYS A 95 10.31 -23.15 -14.41
N THR A 96 9.05 -23.39 -14.79
CA THR A 96 8.60 -24.66 -15.41
C THR A 96 8.23 -24.54 -16.89
N THR A 97 8.35 -23.35 -17.49
CA THR A 97 8.20 -23.13 -18.94
C THR A 97 9.52 -22.61 -19.51
N ASN A 98 10.61 -23.35 -19.27
CA ASN A 98 11.89 -23.19 -19.96
C ASN A 98 12.82 -24.38 -19.63
N GLN A 99 12.23 -25.57 -19.48
CA GLN A 99 12.93 -26.85 -19.34
C GLN A 99 12.27 -27.84 -20.28
#